data_AF-A0A2A8UXD0-F1
#
_entry.id   AF-A0A2A8UXD0-F1
#
_cell.length_a   1.000
_cell.length_b   1.000
_cell.length_c   1.000
_cell.angle_alpha   90.00
_cell.angle_beta   90.00
_cell.angle_gamma   90.00
#
_symmetry.space_group_name_H-M   'P 1'
#
loop_
_entity.id
_entity.type
_entity.pdbx_description
1 polymer ?
#
loop_
_entity_poly.entity_id
_entity_poly.type
_entity_poly.pdbx_seq_one_letter_code
_entity_poly.pdbx_strand_id
1 'polypeptide(L)' 'MQYELFSVSGGHITTFESAWHFQEGEQIFVHDNQVKRNFIIIRLTHDVFQQNKHVIRLYCQEKKVYV' A
#
# COMPACT_ATOMS: atom_id res chain seq x y z
N MET A 1 -5.79 4.13 10.81
CA MET A 1 -4.52 4.72 10.35
C MET A 1 -4.63 5.01 8.87
N GLN A 2 -3.99 6.10 8.42
CA GLN A 2 -4.00 6.48 7.00
C GLN A 2 -2.84 5.78 6.26
N TYR A 3 -3.17 5.11 5.15
CA TYR A 3 -2.22 4.41 4.31
C TYR A 3 -2.20 4.99 2.89
N GLU A 4 -1.01 5.06 2.32
CA GLU A 4 -0.80 5.34 0.90
C GLU A 4 -0.05 4.16 0.26
N LEU A 5 -0.59 3.64 -0.83
CA LEU A 5 -0.01 2.55 -1.59
C LEU A 5 0.75 3.12 -2.80
N PHE A 6 2.01 2.73 -2.95
CA PHE A 6 2.89 3.15 -4.05
C PHE A 6 3.46 1.95 -4.78
N SER A 7 3.71 2.07 -6.08
CA SER A 7 4.55 1.12 -6.80
C SER A 7 6.00 1.22 -6.34
N VAL A 8 6.80 0.17 -6.58
CA VAL A 8 8.26 0.19 -6.34
C VAL A 8 8.98 1.31 -7.08
N SER A 9 8.41 1.80 -8.18
CA SER A 9 8.92 2.93 -8.96
C SER A 9 8.50 4.30 -8.42
N GLY A 10 7.74 4.35 -7.32
CA GLY A 10 7.27 5.59 -6.69
C GLY A 10 5.95 6.14 -7.25
N GLY A 11 5.27 5.40 -8.12
CA GLY A 11 3.95 5.79 -8.64
C GLY A 11 2.87 5.58 -7.58
N HIS A 12 2.09 6.61 -7.26
CA HIS A 12 0.94 6.46 -6.36
C HIS A 12 -0.11 5.53 -6.98
N ILE A 13 -0.64 4.61 -6.17
CA ILE A 13 -1.66 3.64 -6.57
C ILE A 13 -3.01 4.01 -5.95
N THR A 14 -3.07 4.14 -4.62
CA THR A 14 -4.31 4.47 -3.91
C THR A 14 -4.03 4.93 -2.47
N THR A 15 -5.05 5.49 -1.84
CA THR A 15 -5.04 5.89 -0.42
C THR A 15 -6.25 5.28 0.27
N PHE A 16 -6.06 4.77 1.48
CA PHE A 16 -7.13 4.14 2.25
C PHE A 16 -6.89 4.26 3.76
N GLU A 17 -7.93 3.99 4.54
CA GLU A 17 -7.82 3.89 5.99
C GLU A 17 -8.02 2.44 6.42
N SER A 18 -7.24 2.02 7.42
CA SER A 18 -7.37 0.70 8.03
C SER A 18 -6.93 0.70 9.48
N ALA A 19 -7.52 -0.20 10.28
CA ALA A 19 -7.04 -0.53 11.62
C ALA A 19 -5.95 -1.63 11.61
N TRP A 20 -5.75 -2.29 10.46
CA TRP A 20 -4.72 -3.31 10.28
C TRP A 20 -3.32 -2.68 10.29
N HIS A 21 -2.34 -3.40 10.84
CA HIS A 21 -0.93 -3.04 10.81
C HIS A 21 -0.20 -3.92 9.79
N PHE A 22 0.07 -3.37 8.62
CA PHE A 22 0.71 -4.12 7.54
C PHE A 22 2.21 -4.36 7.80
N GLN A 23 2.74 -5.44 7.23
CA GLN A 23 4.16 -5.79 7.31
C GLN A 23 4.78 -6.05 5.93
N GLU A 24 6.10 -5.90 5.84
CA GLU A 24 6.83 -6.30 4.64
C GLU A 24 6.64 -7.80 4.35
N GLY A 25 6.46 -8.15 3.08
CA GLY A 25 6.15 -9.50 2.62
C GLY A 25 4.66 -9.83 2.54
N GLU A 26 3.79 -9.07 3.23
CA GLU A 26 2.34 -9.24 3.10
C GLU A 26 1.84 -8.88 1.69
N GLN A 27 0.69 -9.45 1.33
CA GLN A 27 0.04 -9.17 0.05
C GLN A 27 -1.22 -8.33 0.23
N ILE A 28 -1.39 -7.35 -0.65
CA ILE A 28 -2.58 -6.49 -0.72
C ILE A 28 -3.25 -6.71 -2.07
N PHE A 29 -4.54 -7.03 -2.01
CA PHE A 29 -5.38 -7.09 -3.19
C PHE A 29 -6.22 -5.81 -3.29
N VAL A 30 -6.02 -5.08 -4.38
CA VAL A 30 -6.82 -3.89 -4.69
C VAL A 30 -7.84 -4.29 -5.75
N HIS A 31 -9.11 -4.03 -5.45
CA HIS A 31 -10.23 -4.28 -6.35
C HIS A 31 -10.72 -2.95 -6.89
N ASP A 32 -10.48 -2.68 -8.18
CA ASP A 32 -11.00 -1.50 -8.86
C ASP A 32 -11.97 -1.94 -9.95
N ASN A 33 -13.26 -1.74 -9.67
CA ASN A 33 -14.49 -1.87 -10.49
C ASN A 33 -14.65 -3.09 -11.40
N GLN A 34 -13.60 -3.67 -11.97
CA GLN A 34 -13.55 -4.93 -12.73
C GLN A 34 -12.19 -5.66 -12.67
N VAL A 35 -11.13 -5.04 -12.12
CA VAL A 35 -9.77 -5.61 -12.11
C VAL A 35 -9.30 -5.84 -10.68
N LYS A 36 -8.85 -7.08 -10.41
CA LYS A 36 -8.17 -7.45 -9.17
C LYS A 36 -6.66 -7.36 -9.39
N ARG A 37 -6.00 -6.47 -8.66
CA ARG A 37 -4.55 -6.30 -8.70
C ARG A 37 -3.95 -6.81 -7.41
N ASN A 38 -2.87 -7.59 -7.51
CA ASN A 38 -2.17 -8.15 -6.36
C ASN A 38 -0.81 -7.47 -6.20
N PHE A 39 -0.51 -7.06 -4.98
CA PHE A 39 0.72 -6.37 -4.63
C PHE A 39 1.40 -7.08 -3.46
N ILE A 40 2.71 -7.28 -3.52
CA ILE A 40 3.50 -7.61 -2.33
C ILE A 40 4.12 -6.35 -1.76
N ILE A 41 4.02 -6.15 -0.45
CA ILE A 41 4.66 -5.04 0.26
C ILE A 41 6.15 -5.36 0.34
N ILE A 42 6.99 -4.53 -0.27
CA ILE A 42 8.44 -4.71 -0.25
C ILE A 42 9.15 -3.77 0.72
N ARG A 43 8.49 -2.66 1.08
CA ARG A 43 9.03 -1.66 1.99
C ARG A 43 7.90 -0.85 2.63
N LEU A 44 8.08 -0.50 3.89
CA LEU A 44 7.17 0.36 4.62
C LEU A 44 7.91 1.61 5.13
N THR A 45 7.30 2.79 5.01
CA THR A 45 7.80 4.03 5.61
C THR A 45 6.71 4.79 6.32
N HIS A 46 7.10 5.69 7.22
CA HIS A 46 6.18 6.48 8.02
C HIS A 46 6.48 7.97 7.86
N ASP A 47 5.48 8.72 7.44
CA ASP A 47 5.51 10.17 7.48
C ASP A 47 4.86 10.63 8.79
N VAL A 48 5.64 11.28 9.65
CA VAL A 48 5.18 11.84 10.92
C VAL A 48 5.24 13.36 10.82
N PHE A 49 4.08 14.01 10.95
CA PHE A 49 3.94 15.46 10.87
C PHE A 49 3.83 16.08 12.26
N GLN A 50 4.26 17.33 12.40
CA GLN A 50 4.22 18.09 13.67
C GLN A 50 2.80 18.23 14.26
N GLN A 51 1.76 18.05 13.44
CA GLN A 51 0.35 18.12 13.85
C GLN A 51 -0.21 16.76 14.32
N ASN A 52 0.64 15.85 14.76
CA ASN A 52 0.29 14.46 15.12
C ASN A 52 -0.39 13.66 13.99
N LYS A 53 -0.25 14.11 12.74
CA LYS A 53 -0.67 13.32 11.59
C LYS A 53 0.40 12.26 11.33
N HIS A 54 -0.04 11.02 11.12
CA HIS A 54 0.80 9.88 10.79
C HIS A 54 0.25 9.21 9.54
N VAL A 55 1.06 9.14 8.49
CA VAL A 55 0.73 8.45 7.24
C VAL A 55 1.72 7.33 7.03
N ILE A 56 1.22 6.13 6.79
CA ILE A 56 2.06 4.98 6.47
C ILE A 56 2.09 4.78 4.95
N ARG A 57 3.28 4.73 4.38
CA ARG A 57 3.46 4.42 2.95
C ARG A 57 3.89 2.99 2.77
N LEU A 58 3.18 2.29 1.90
CA LEU A 58 3.45 0.92 1.51
C LEU A 58 3.99 0.96 0.09
N TYR A 59 5.26 0.61 -0.09
CA TYR A 59 5.86 0.43 -1.41
C TYR A 59 5.69 -1.02 -1.83
N CYS A 60 5.10 -1.19 -3.00
CA CYS A 60 4.53 -2.44 -3.43
C CYS A 60 5.00 -2.83 -4.83
N GLN A 61 5.30 -4.11 -4.99
CA GLN A 61 5.53 -4.70 -6.31
C GLN A 61 4.28 -5.44 -6.77
N GLU A 62 3.78 -5.08 -7.95
CA GLU A 62 2.65 -5.79 -8.55
C GLU A 62 3.08 -7.22 -8.94
N LYS A 63 2.31 -8.20 -8.48
CA LYS A 63 2.43 -9.59 -8.90
C LYS A 63 1.33 -9.87 -9.92
N LYS A 64 1.74 -10.24 -11.13
CA LYS A 64 0.80 -10.83 -12.09
C LYS A 64 0.35 -12.18 -11.54
N VAL A 65 -0.88 -12.23 -11.06
CA VAL A 65 -1.54 -13.51 -10.81
C VAL A 65 -2.09 -13.94 -12.17
N TYR A 66 -1.45 -14.92 -12.80
CA TYR A 66 -2.07 -15.61 -13.94
C TYR A 66 -3.30 -16.33 -13.38
N VAL A 67 -4.47 -15.80 -13.69
CA VAL A 67 -5.77 -16.43 -13.40
C VAL A 67 -5.98 -17.55 -14.39
#